data_AF-A0A6G4REY9-F1
#
_entry.id   AF-A0A6G4REY9-F1
#
_cell.length_a   1.000
_cell.length_b   1.000
_cell.length_c   1.000
_cell.angle_alpha   90.00
_cell.angle_beta   90.00
_cell.angle_gamma   90.00
#
_symmetry.space_group_name_H-M   'P 1'
#
loop_
_entity.id
_entity.type
_entity.pdbx_description
1 polymer ?
#
loop_
_entity_poly.entity_id
_entity_poly.type
_entity_poly.pdbx_seq_one_letter_code
_entity_poly.pdbx_strand_id
1 'polypeptide(L)'
;MVTPPETDEGWYVLHDFRTIEWDAWQTATAHERTHALESGISFLESCEAVDDAPDGESAVFTVLGHEADLLVMHLRPTLDELSALERQFERTGLGQYTSRSASYVAMTEVSGYVSDDYFADEEVSPGLQQYIDRKLKPSIPADEYMCFYPMNKRRGEHENWYTLPFEERAELMESHGAIGKQYAGEVSQVVSNSVGLDSHEWGITLFADDPVSLKDIVYEMRFDEASAKYGDFPYFYSGRRFPPADLAAFFAGQTVPTDDEQADSERSQHGANSDAIGGQSDESDRHTGHPSETIKTEGADADAALIRDELAAQNIYAGQPHGEDVHATVIYSTASPETLFDEIEALRPNFEHYETHVKTAVYEGDTQSAVVSLWETASAAETAAGFLSELPAVVERERESGFGTMGLFYTVVPEHRDDFVGTFEDVGSQLEEMDGHHDSTLLVNVEDEQDMFISSQWDSKADAMTFFGSDAFAETVDYGRDILADRPRHVFLE
;
A
#
# COMPACT_ATOMS: atom_id res chain seq x y z
N MET A 1 -4.46 -44.46 -9.73
CA MET A 1 -3.27 -43.69 -9.31
C MET A 1 -3.79 -42.39 -8.75
N VAL A 2 -3.17 -41.85 -7.71
CA VAL A 2 -3.55 -40.53 -7.19
C VAL A 2 -3.10 -39.49 -8.22
N THR A 3 -3.98 -38.56 -8.57
CA THR A 3 -3.71 -37.50 -9.55
C THR A 3 -3.03 -36.34 -8.83
N PRO A 4 -1.83 -35.89 -9.22
CA PRO A 4 -1.27 -34.63 -8.69
C PRO A 4 -2.15 -33.45 -9.11
N PRO A 5 -2.25 -32.38 -8.31
CA PRO A 5 -2.89 -31.15 -8.77
C PRO A 5 -2.09 -30.55 -9.93
N GLU A 6 -2.79 -29.85 -10.82
CA GLU A 6 -2.15 -28.96 -11.80
C GLU A 6 -1.63 -27.72 -11.06
N THR A 7 -0.55 -27.16 -11.56
CA THR A 7 0.12 -25.98 -11.00
C THR A 7 0.58 -25.09 -12.14
N ASP A 8 0.46 -23.79 -11.94
CA ASP A 8 1.17 -22.78 -12.72
C ASP A 8 2.12 -22.05 -11.79
N GLU A 9 3.33 -21.82 -12.28
CA GLU A 9 4.42 -21.22 -11.51
C GLU A 9 4.70 -19.78 -11.97
N GLY A 10 4.94 -18.92 -10.97
CA GLY A 10 5.24 -17.51 -11.18
C GLY A 10 6.71 -17.18 -10.90
N TRP A 11 6.96 -16.04 -10.26
CA TRP A 11 8.33 -15.66 -9.89
C TRP A 11 8.96 -16.60 -8.88
N TYR A 12 10.28 -16.77 -9.01
CA TYR A 12 11.11 -17.41 -7.99
C TYR A 12 11.26 -16.49 -6.79
N VAL A 13 11.35 -17.09 -5.60
CA VAL A 13 11.42 -16.38 -4.32
C VAL A 13 12.69 -16.79 -3.58
N LEU A 14 13.40 -15.81 -3.03
CA LEU A 14 14.49 -16.01 -2.07
C LEU A 14 14.19 -15.23 -0.79
N HIS A 15 14.14 -15.93 0.34
CA HIS A 15 14.23 -15.33 1.67
C HIS A 15 15.67 -15.48 2.17
N ASP A 16 16.43 -14.40 2.30
CA ASP A 16 17.81 -14.38 2.82
C ASP A 16 17.85 -13.80 4.24
N PHE A 17 18.00 -14.68 5.24
CA PHE A 17 18.02 -14.30 6.65
C PHE A 17 19.45 -14.07 7.14
N ARG A 18 19.66 -12.93 7.79
CA ARG A 18 20.97 -12.43 8.23
C ARG A 18 20.96 -12.09 9.71
N THR A 19 22.04 -12.44 10.40
CA THR A 19 22.39 -11.91 11.72
C THR A 19 23.46 -10.84 11.59
N ILE A 20 23.42 -9.85 12.47
CA ILE A 20 24.38 -8.75 12.52
C ILE A 20 25.53 -9.13 13.44
N GLU A 21 26.75 -8.95 12.93
CA GLU A 21 27.98 -9.15 13.69
C GLU A 21 28.25 -7.92 14.57
N TRP A 22 27.45 -7.75 15.63
CA TRP A 22 27.45 -6.54 16.47
C TRP A 22 28.82 -6.21 17.08
N ASP A 23 29.62 -7.20 17.43
CA ASP A 23 30.99 -6.99 17.94
C ASP A 23 31.90 -6.36 16.87
N ALA A 24 31.78 -6.83 15.62
CA ALA A 24 32.52 -6.25 14.48
C ALA A 24 32.00 -4.84 14.15
N TRP A 25 30.68 -4.65 14.18
CA TRP A 25 30.05 -3.35 13.94
C TRP A 25 30.47 -2.29 14.96
N GLN A 26 30.44 -2.64 16.26
CA GLN A 26 30.78 -1.71 17.35
C GLN A 26 32.26 -1.33 17.38
N THR A 27 33.13 -2.21 16.88
CA THR A 27 34.58 -1.94 16.80
C THR A 27 35.01 -1.24 15.52
N ALA A 28 34.15 -1.19 14.50
CA ALA A 28 34.40 -0.50 13.25
C ALA A 28 34.49 1.02 13.43
N THR A 29 35.37 1.64 12.64
CA THR A 29 35.49 3.09 12.60
C THR A 29 34.21 3.73 12.06
N ALA A 30 33.97 5.00 12.40
CA ALA A 30 32.81 5.73 11.87
C ALA A 30 32.79 5.76 10.33
N HIS A 31 33.97 5.82 9.69
CA HIS A 31 34.08 5.78 8.24
C HIS A 31 33.67 4.43 7.65
N GLU A 32 34.12 3.32 8.24
CA GLU A 32 33.73 1.97 7.81
C GLU A 32 32.23 1.75 7.98
N ARG A 33 31.66 2.17 9.12
CA ARG A 33 30.21 2.10 9.36
C ARG A 33 29.40 2.92 8.35
N THR A 34 29.84 4.15 8.07
CA THR A 34 29.18 5.03 7.08
C THR A 34 29.21 4.38 5.69
N HIS A 35 30.39 3.93 5.23
CA HIS A 35 30.52 3.28 3.93
C HIS A 35 29.70 1.98 3.84
N ALA A 36 29.65 1.19 4.92
CA ALA A 36 28.85 -0.03 4.96
C ALA A 36 27.36 0.27 4.79
N LEU A 37 26.83 1.24 5.53
CA LEU A 37 25.44 1.68 5.40
C LEU A 37 25.16 2.23 4.00
N GLU A 38 25.95 3.20 3.51
CA GLU A 38 25.77 3.78 2.17
C GLU A 38 25.75 2.69 1.07
N SER A 39 26.68 1.74 1.13
CA SER A 39 26.73 0.65 0.15
C SER A 39 25.58 -0.36 0.29
N GLY A 40 25.09 -0.57 1.51
CA GLY A 40 23.97 -1.46 1.81
C GLY A 40 22.65 -0.84 1.36
N ILE A 41 22.41 0.42 1.73
CA ILE A 41 21.25 1.23 1.31
C ILE A 41 21.18 1.26 -0.21
N SER A 42 22.26 1.70 -0.88
CA SER A 42 22.28 1.78 -2.34
C SER A 42 22.03 0.44 -3.03
N PHE A 43 22.54 -0.67 -2.49
CA PHE A 43 22.28 -2.00 -3.04
C PHE A 43 20.81 -2.38 -2.86
N LEU A 44 20.26 -2.24 -1.65
CA LEU A 44 18.89 -2.61 -1.34
C LEU A 44 17.88 -1.75 -2.12
N GLU A 45 18.10 -0.43 -2.21
CA GLU A 45 17.29 0.49 -3.03
C GLU A 45 17.30 0.06 -4.50
N SER A 46 18.47 -0.31 -5.06
CA SER A 46 18.53 -0.80 -6.45
C SER A 46 17.77 -2.12 -6.64
N CYS A 47 17.67 -2.96 -5.59
CA CYS A 47 16.90 -4.19 -5.64
C CYS A 47 15.39 -3.92 -5.55
N GLU A 48 14.95 -2.97 -4.72
CA GLU A 48 13.55 -2.54 -4.62
C GLU A 48 13.09 -1.81 -5.89
N ALA A 49 13.98 -1.03 -6.52
CA ALA A 49 13.75 -0.44 -7.84
C ALA A 49 13.84 -1.46 -9.00
N VAL A 50 14.25 -2.71 -8.70
CA VAL A 50 14.37 -3.81 -9.67
C VAL A 50 15.34 -3.48 -10.81
N ASP A 51 16.41 -2.73 -10.54
CA ASP A 51 17.40 -2.35 -11.57
C ASP A 51 18.15 -3.57 -12.15
N ASP A 52 18.11 -4.71 -11.47
CA ASP A 52 18.80 -5.95 -11.83
C ASP A 52 18.02 -6.86 -12.79
N ALA A 53 16.71 -6.63 -12.97
CA ALA A 53 15.81 -7.53 -13.70
C ALA A 53 14.71 -6.75 -14.46
N PRO A 54 14.04 -7.36 -15.46
CA PRO A 54 12.95 -6.68 -16.17
C PRO A 54 11.67 -6.54 -15.34
N ASP A 55 11.52 -7.36 -14.29
CA ASP A 55 10.32 -7.49 -13.49
C ASP A 55 10.70 -8.16 -12.16
N GLY A 56 9.88 -8.00 -11.12
CA GLY A 56 10.12 -8.57 -9.80
C GLY A 56 9.87 -7.61 -8.66
N GLU A 57 10.19 -8.05 -7.45
CA GLU A 57 9.96 -7.30 -6.22
C GLU A 57 11.08 -7.55 -5.21
N SER A 58 11.36 -6.59 -4.34
CA SER A 58 12.26 -6.78 -3.22
C SER A 58 11.83 -5.96 -2.02
N ALA A 59 12.10 -6.48 -0.83
CA ALA A 59 11.85 -5.76 0.40
C ALA A 59 12.80 -6.20 1.51
N VAL A 60 13.08 -5.28 2.42
CA VAL A 60 13.87 -5.53 3.62
C VAL A 60 12.99 -5.49 4.87
N PHE A 61 13.24 -6.43 5.78
CA PHE A 61 12.48 -6.59 7.01
C PHE A 61 13.41 -6.71 8.20
N THR A 62 13.03 -6.12 9.32
CA THR A 62 13.57 -6.53 10.62
C THR A 62 13.08 -7.94 10.93
N VAL A 63 13.85 -8.69 11.72
CA VAL A 63 13.40 -9.99 12.25
C VAL A 63 13.57 -10.00 13.76
N LEU A 64 12.51 -10.40 14.47
CA LEU A 64 12.52 -10.47 15.92
C LEU A 64 12.97 -11.85 16.42
N GLY A 65 13.75 -11.83 17.49
CA GLY A 65 14.26 -13.04 18.13
C GLY A 65 15.77 -13.17 17.96
N HIS A 66 16.26 -14.42 17.96
CA HIS A 66 17.70 -14.71 17.89
C HIS A 66 18.10 -15.48 16.63
N GLU A 67 17.12 -15.84 15.80
CA GLU A 67 17.35 -16.68 14.61
C GLU A 67 17.83 -15.83 13.41
N ALA A 68 17.45 -14.55 13.37
CA ALA A 68 17.94 -13.54 12.43
C ALA A 68 17.65 -12.15 13.00
N ASP A 69 18.34 -11.14 12.48
CA ASP A 69 18.08 -9.72 12.74
C ASP A 69 17.44 -9.02 11.52
N LEU A 70 17.78 -9.48 10.31
CA LEU A 70 17.40 -8.89 9.03
C LEU A 70 16.95 -9.99 8.07
N LEU A 71 15.91 -9.72 7.29
CA LEU A 71 15.51 -10.51 6.13
C LEU A 71 15.55 -9.62 4.90
N VAL A 72 16.15 -10.13 3.82
CA VAL A 72 15.97 -9.59 2.47
C VAL A 72 15.15 -10.60 1.67
N MET A 73 13.97 -10.19 1.21
CA MET A 73 13.10 -11.01 0.37
C MET A 73 13.21 -10.51 -1.07
N HIS A 74 13.49 -11.41 -2.00
CA HIS A 74 13.56 -11.13 -3.44
C HIS A 74 12.59 -12.02 -4.20
N LEU A 75 11.87 -11.43 -5.16
CA LEU A 75 11.09 -12.16 -6.16
C LEU A 75 11.61 -11.80 -7.55
N ARG A 76 11.96 -12.80 -8.36
CA ARG A 76 12.51 -12.59 -9.71
C ARG A 76 11.98 -13.60 -10.72
N PRO A 77 11.90 -13.24 -12.02
CA PRO A 77 11.53 -14.16 -13.10
C PRO A 77 12.43 -15.39 -13.24
N THR A 78 13.69 -15.32 -12.82
CA THR A 78 14.65 -16.43 -12.93
C THR A 78 15.44 -16.69 -11.65
N LEU A 79 15.80 -17.96 -11.43
CA LEU A 79 16.74 -18.36 -10.37
C LEU A 79 18.14 -17.74 -10.53
N ASP A 80 18.56 -17.46 -11.78
CA ASP A 80 19.88 -16.90 -12.05
C ASP A 80 19.99 -15.45 -11.53
N GLU A 81 18.91 -14.67 -11.63
CA GLU A 81 18.80 -13.32 -11.05
C GLU A 81 18.90 -13.37 -9.52
N LEU A 82 18.12 -14.24 -8.85
CA LEU A 82 18.22 -14.44 -7.40
C LEU A 82 19.63 -14.87 -6.98
N SER A 83 20.23 -15.79 -7.74
CA SER A 83 21.60 -16.26 -7.48
C SER A 83 22.63 -15.13 -7.62
N ALA A 84 22.41 -14.19 -8.54
CA ALA A 84 23.27 -13.03 -8.70
C ALA A 84 23.10 -12.06 -7.52
N LEU A 85 21.88 -11.71 -7.13
CA LEU A 85 21.57 -10.83 -5.99
C LEU A 85 22.21 -11.32 -4.70
N GLU A 86 22.03 -12.61 -4.39
CA GLU A 86 22.60 -13.26 -3.21
C GLU A 86 24.12 -13.01 -3.10
N ARG A 87 24.86 -13.16 -4.22
CA ARG A 87 26.31 -12.94 -4.25
C ARG A 87 26.71 -11.47 -4.30
N GLN A 88 25.85 -10.61 -4.85
CA GLN A 88 26.10 -9.17 -4.90
C GLN A 88 26.00 -8.55 -3.50
N PHE A 89 25.06 -9.01 -2.68
CA PHE A 89 24.96 -8.59 -1.28
C PHE A 89 26.27 -8.83 -0.51
N GLU A 90 26.92 -9.98 -0.69
CA GLU A 90 28.22 -10.31 -0.06
C GLU A 90 29.37 -9.36 -0.45
N ARG A 91 29.20 -8.61 -1.55
CA ARG A 91 30.21 -7.66 -2.05
C ARG A 91 30.01 -6.25 -1.52
N THR A 92 28.89 -5.98 -0.86
CA THR A 92 28.63 -4.69 -0.22
C THR A 92 29.50 -4.51 1.03
N GLY A 93 29.64 -3.27 1.50
CA GLY A 93 30.24 -3.01 2.80
C GLY A 93 29.38 -3.53 3.94
N LEU A 94 28.05 -3.48 3.80
CA LEU A 94 27.10 -4.05 4.76
C LEU A 94 27.30 -5.56 4.96
N GLY A 95 27.50 -6.31 3.86
CA GLY A 95 27.70 -7.76 3.90
C GLY A 95 28.83 -8.20 4.83
N GLN A 96 29.85 -7.37 5.04
CA GLN A 96 30.99 -7.66 5.94
C GLN A 96 30.60 -7.68 7.43
N TYR A 97 29.46 -7.07 7.77
CA TYR A 97 28.94 -6.97 9.15
C TYR A 97 27.71 -7.86 9.36
N THR A 98 27.44 -8.75 8.41
CA THR A 98 26.33 -9.70 8.51
C THR A 98 26.83 -11.12 8.27
N SER A 99 26.13 -12.09 8.84
CA SER A 99 26.31 -13.51 8.53
C SER A 99 24.96 -14.11 8.16
N ARG A 100 24.93 -15.02 7.18
CA ARG A 100 23.70 -15.70 6.80
C ARG A 100 23.34 -16.75 7.86
N SER A 101 22.17 -16.62 8.46
CA SER A 101 21.68 -17.55 9.47
C SER A 101 20.76 -18.62 8.90
N ALA A 102 19.94 -18.26 7.90
CA ALA A 102 19.06 -19.17 7.18
C ALA A 102 18.75 -18.65 5.77
N SER A 103 18.14 -19.49 4.94
CA SER A 103 17.60 -19.08 3.64
C SER A 103 16.42 -19.97 3.27
N TYR A 104 15.58 -19.50 2.35
CA TYR A 104 14.54 -20.30 1.73
C TYR A 104 14.39 -19.98 0.23
N VAL A 105 14.36 -20.99 -0.63
CA VAL A 105 14.24 -20.84 -2.09
C VAL A 105 13.00 -21.55 -2.61
N ALA A 106 12.14 -20.82 -3.33
CA ALA A 106 10.87 -21.33 -3.81
C ALA A 106 10.46 -20.67 -5.14
N MET A 107 9.26 -20.97 -5.64
CA MET A 107 8.57 -20.17 -6.64
C MET A 107 7.10 -19.99 -6.25
N THR A 108 6.52 -18.85 -6.58
CA THR A 108 5.08 -18.63 -6.37
C THR A 108 4.27 -19.63 -7.19
N GLU A 109 3.13 -20.06 -6.65
CA GLU A 109 2.33 -21.14 -7.22
C GLU A 109 0.84 -20.83 -7.11
N VAL A 110 0.10 -21.09 -8.20
CA VAL A 110 -1.34 -21.29 -8.17
C VAL A 110 -1.62 -22.76 -8.42
N SER A 111 -2.40 -23.39 -7.53
CA SER A 111 -2.76 -24.80 -7.64
C SER A 111 -4.19 -24.98 -8.15
N GLY A 112 -4.43 -26.09 -8.85
CA GLY A 112 -5.75 -26.46 -9.38
C GLY A 112 -6.88 -26.49 -8.35
N TYR A 113 -6.60 -26.70 -7.06
CA TYR A 113 -7.65 -26.72 -6.04
C TYR A 113 -8.41 -25.41 -5.86
N VAL A 114 -7.79 -24.27 -6.20
CA VAL A 114 -8.35 -22.93 -5.92
C VAL A 114 -9.06 -22.35 -7.15
N SER A 115 -8.79 -22.89 -8.34
CA SER A 115 -9.23 -22.33 -9.60
C SER A 115 -9.45 -23.43 -10.64
N ASP A 116 -10.32 -24.41 -10.34
CA ASP A 116 -10.68 -25.46 -11.30
C ASP A 116 -11.10 -24.85 -12.65
N ASP A 117 -11.83 -23.73 -12.63
CA ASP A 117 -12.27 -22.98 -13.82
C ASP A 117 -11.10 -22.44 -14.66
N TYR A 118 -9.94 -22.16 -14.05
CA TYR A 118 -8.74 -21.70 -14.77
C TYR A 118 -8.04 -22.83 -15.53
N PHE A 119 -7.98 -24.03 -14.94
CA PHE A 119 -7.34 -25.19 -15.58
C PHE A 119 -8.30 -25.96 -16.50
N ALA A 120 -9.59 -25.63 -16.51
CA ALA A 120 -10.63 -26.31 -17.28
C ALA A 120 -10.66 -26.01 -18.80
N ASP A 121 -9.68 -25.29 -19.36
CA ASP A 121 -9.59 -24.94 -20.80
C ASP A 121 -10.81 -24.11 -21.30
N GLU A 122 -11.54 -23.46 -20.38
CA GLU A 122 -12.65 -22.53 -20.67
C GLU A 122 -12.15 -21.08 -20.78
N GLU A 123 -12.95 -20.17 -21.37
CA GLU A 123 -12.61 -18.75 -21.39
C GLU A 123 -12.55 -18.21 -19.94
N VAL A 124 -11.34 -18.00 -19.44
CA VAL A 124 -11.08 -17.42 -18.12
C VAL A 124 -11.58 -15.98 -18.10
N SER A 125 -12.37 -15.62 -17.08
CA SER A 125 -12.84 -14.25 -16.94
C SER A 125 -11.64 -13.31 -16.68
N PRO A 126 -11.69 -12.04 -17.15
CA PRO A 126 -10.62 -11.08 -16.89
C PRO A 126 -10.28 -10.91 -15.41
N GLY A 127 -11.27 -10.97 -14.52
CA GLY A 127 -11.07 -10.89 -13.08
C GLY A 127 -10.30 -12.09 -12.51
N LEU A 128 -10.64 -13.31 -12.94
CA LEU A 128 -9.92 -14.52 -12.53
C LEU A 128 -8.47 -14.52 -13.06
N GLN A 129 -8.25 -14.03 -14.28
CA GLN A 129 -6.89 -13.89 -14.82
C GLN A 129 -6.06 -12.91 -13.98
N GLN A 130 -6.61 -11.74 -13.63
CA GLN A 130 -5.92 -10.77 -12.77
C GLN A 130 -5.64 -11.33 -11.37
N TYR A 131 -6.58 -12.07 -10.79
CA TYR A 131 -6.38 -12.75 -9.51
C TYR A 131 -5.20 -13.72 -9.54
N ILE A 132 -5.10 -14.51 -10.62
CA ILE A 132 -4.02 -15.48 -10.81
C ILE A 132 -2.69 -14.77 -11.06
N ASP A 133 -2.68 -13.74 -11.91
CA ASP A 133 -1.48 -12.94 -12.19
C ASP A 133 -0.92 -12.33 -10.89
N ARG A 134 -1.78 -11.82 -10.00
CA ARG A 134 -1.38 -11.30 -8.67
C ARG A 134 -0.82 -12.38 -7.75
N LYS A 135 -1.21 -13.65 -7.92
CA LYS A 135 -0.66 -14.77 -7.14
C LYS A 135 0.68 -15.25 -7.69
N LEU A 136 0.83 -15.27 -9.01
CA LEU A 136 2.08 -15.65 -9.70
C LEU A 136 3.13 -14.53 -9.67
N LYS A 137 2.71 -13.28 -9.60
CA LYS A 137 3.56 -12.08 -9.59
C LYS A 137 3.07 -11.09 -8.52
N PRO A 138 3.20 -11.45 -7.23
CA PRO A 138 2.67 -10.63 -6.15
C PRO A 138 3.55 -9.41 -5.91
N SER A 139 2.90 -8.29 -5.55
CA SER A 139 3.56 -7.16 -4.91
C SER A 139 3.81 -7.45 -3.42
N ILE A 140 4.84 -6.80 -2.86
CA ILE A 140 5.08 -6.83 -1.41
C ILE A 140 4.45 -5.55 -0.82
N PRO A 141 3.52 -5.65 0.16
CA PRO A 141 2.93 -4.45 0.78
C PRO A 141 3.95 -3.58 1.50
N ALA A 142 3.80 -2.26 1.40
CA ALA A 142 4.61 -1.29 2.14
C ALA A 142 4.22 -1.28 3.63
N ASP A 143 5.17 -0.98 4.51
CA ASP A 143 4.96 -0.71 5.95
C ASP A 143 4.22 -1.75 6.82
N GLU A 144 4.00 -2.96 6.31
CA GLU A 144 3.34 -4.06 7.03
C GLU A 144 4.30 -4.91 7.91
N TYR A 145 3.72 -5.56 8.91
CA TYR A 145 4.36 -6.69 9.59
C TYR A 145 4.34 -7.92 8.71
N MET A 146 5.34 -8.78 8.90
CA MET A 146 5.52 -10.00 8.12
C MET A 146 5.64 -11.21 9.03
N CYS A 147 5.00 -12.30 8.62
CA CYS A 147 5.18 -13.63 9.18
C CYS A 147 5.56 -14.62 8.06
N PHE A 148 6.77 -15.19 8.15
CA PHE A 148 7.22 -16.23 7.24
C PHE A 148 7.31 -17.57 7.96
N TYR A 149 6.79 -18.62 7.33
CA TYR A 149 6.99 -19.99 7.79
C TYR A 149 6.96 -20.97 6.62
N PRO A 150 7.87 -21.94 6.56
CA PRO A 150 7.71 -23.07 5.68
C PRO A 150 6.75 -24.09 6.27
N MET A 151 6.23 -24.97 5.42
CA MET A 151 5.39 -26.08 5.85
C MET A 151 5.49 -27.29 4.92
N ASN A 152 5.08 -28.44 5.44
CA ASN A 152 4.85 -29.66 4.67
C ASN A 152 3.41 -30.14 4.84
N LYS A 153 2.99 -31.02 3.93
CA LYS A 153 1.85 -31.91 4.14
C LYS A 153 2.35 -33.28 4.60
N ARG A 154 1.82 -33.77 5.73
CA ARG A 154 2.31 -35.00 6.37
C ARG A 154 2.16 -36.24 5.48
N ARG A 155 3.13 -37.15 5.63
CA ARG A 155 3.20 -38.50 5.03
C ARG A 155 3.38 -39.56 6.12
N GLY A 156 2.52 -39.54 7.13
CA GLY A 156 2.56 -40.44 8.27
C GLY A 156 1.92 -41.81 8.00
N GLU A 157 2.01 -42.73 8.96
CA GLU A 157 1.44 -44.08 8.85
C GLU A 157 -0.10 -44.09 8.79
N HIS A 158 -0.75 -43.13 9.46
CA HIS A 158 -2.20 -43.01 9.54
C HIS A 158 -2.76 -41.83 8.74
N GLU A 159 -2.00 -40.74 8.62
CA GLU A 159 -2.38 -39.53 7.90
C GLU A 159 -1.34 -39.26 6.82
N ASN A 160 -1.74 -39.42 5.56
CA ASN A 160 -0.86 -39.21 4.42
C ASN A 160 -1.59 -38.45 3.30
N TRP A 161 -1.33 -37.15 3.23
CA TRP A 161 -1.92 -36.22 2.27
C TRP A 161 -1.80 -36.72 0.83
N TYR A 162 -0.62 -37.22 0.46
CA TYR A 162 -0.29 -37.62 -0.91
C TYR A 162 -0.92 -38.95 -1.34
N THR A 163 -1.61 -39.63 -0.44
CA THR A 163 -2.38 -40.86 -0.76
C THR A 163 -3.89 -40.62 -0.84
N LEU A 164 -4.36 -39.42 -0.45
CA LEU A 164 -5.76 -39.05 -0.56
C LEU A 164 -6.18 -38.91 -2.03
N PRO A 165 -7.43 -39.27 -2.39
CA PRO A 165 -8.04 -38.89 -3.66
C PRO A 165 -7.93 -37.39 -3.94
N PHE A 166 -8.04 -36.98 -5.20
CA PHE A 166 -7.99 -35.57 -5.57
C PHE A 166 -9.17 -34.79 -4.99
N GLU A 167 -10.37 -35.37 -5.10
CA GLU A 167 -11.62 -34.77 -4.64
C GLU A 167 -11.60 -34.52 -3.13
N GLU A 168 -11.07 -35.46 -2.35
CA GLU A 168 -10.93 -35.31 -0.89
C GLU A 168 -9.92 -34.20 -0.53
N ARG A 169 -8.83 -34.05 -1.29
CA ARG A 169 -7.90 -32.92 -1.10
C ARG A 169 -8.53 -31.59 -1.51
N ALA A 170 -9.31 -31.57 -2.58
CA ALA A 170 -10.01 -30.38 -3.05
C ALA A 170 -11.02 -29.88 -2.01
N GLU A 171 -11.86 -30.77 -1.44
CA GLU A 171 -12.80 -30.43 -0.36
C GLU A 171 -12.08 -29.87 0.87
N LEU A 172 -10.94 -30.46 1.27
CA LEU A 172 -10.12 -29.97 2.37
C LEU A 172 -9.52 -28.58 2.09
N MET A 173 -9.05 -28.34 0.86
CA MET A 173 -8.49 -27.05 0.45
C MET A 173 -9.56 -25.98 0.25
N GLU A 174 -10.75 -26.33 -0.20
CA GLU A 174 -11.90 -25.42 -0.31
C GLU A 174 -12.27 -24.85 1.07
N SER A 175 -12.41 -25.74 2.07
CA SER A 175 -12.68 -25.35 3.45
C SER A 175 -11.57 -24.46 4.03
N HIS A 176 -10.30 -24.81 3.78
CA HIS A 176 -9.16 -24.00 4.19
C HIS A 176 -9.16 -22.61 3.52
N GLY A 177 -9.44 -22.56 2.22
CA GLY A 177 -9.54 -21.31 1.46
C GLY A 177 -10.69 -20.42 1.92
N ALA A 178 -11.81 -21.01 2.36
CA ALA A 178 -12.95 -20.28 2.91
C ALA A 178 -12.62 -19.56 4.23
N ILE A 179 -11.69 -20.08 5.03
CA ILE A 179 -11.16 -19.37 6.22
C ILE A 179 -10.26 -18.22 5.76
N GLY A 180 -9.32 -18.48 4.84
CA GLY A 180 -8.43 -17.42 4.32
C GLY A 180 -9.19 -16.23 3.70
N LYS A 181 -10.30 -16.48 3.01
CA LYS A 181 -11.18 -15.44 2.44
C LYS A 181 -11.77 -14.49 3.49
N GLN A 182 -11.93 -14.93 4.74
CA GLN A 182 -12.46 -14.08 5.82
C GLN A 182 -11.44 -13.03 6.28
N TYR A 183 -10.15 -13.26 6.02
CA TYR A 183 -9.06 -12.33 6.34
C TYR A 183 -8.64 -11.47 5.13
N ALA A 184 -9.43 -11.49 4.05
CA ALA A 184 -9.19 -10.60 2.91
C ALA A 184 -9.24 -9.14 3.37
N GLY A 185 -8.31 -8.32 2.87
CA GLY A 185 -8.19 -6.90 3.28
C GLY A 185 -7.43 -6.66 4.57
N GLU A 186 -7.22 -7.67 5.40
CA GLU A 186 -6.40 -7.58 6.62
C GLU A 186 -5.07 -8.32 6.49
N VAL A 187 -5.08 -9.46 5.80
CA VAL A 187 -3.90 -10.30 5.60
C VAL A 187 -3.68 -10.55 4.12
N SER A 188 -2.53 -10.13 3.62
CA SER A 188 -2.05 -10.53 2.30
C SER A 188 -1.14 -11.76 2.41
N GLN A 189 -1.11 -12.59 1.37
CA GLN A 189 -0.31 -13.82 1.38
C GLN A 189 0.44 -14.04 0.07
N VAL A 190 1.69 -14.48 0.21
CA VAL A 190 2.51 -15.07 -0.84
C VAL A 190 2.72 -16.54 -0.51
N VAL A 191 2.13 -17.41 -1.33
CA VAL A 191 2.31 -18.86 -1.23
C VAL A 191 3.32 -19.28 -2.27
N SER A 192 4.36 -19.97 -1.84
CA SER A 192 5.43 -20.43 -2.71
C SER A 192 5.69 -21.92 -2.53
N ASN A 193 5.90 -22.64 -3.62
CA ASN A 193 6.25 -24.06 -3.64
C ASN A 193 7.75 -24.22 -3.83
N SER A 194 8.36 -25.10 -3.06
CA SER A 194 9.80 -25.36 -3.04
C SER A 194 10.14 -26.84 -3.18
N VAL A 195 9.17 -27.68 -3.57
CA VAL A 195 9.41 -29.10 -3.84
C VAL A 195 10.50 -29.26 -4.89
N GLY A 196 11.63 -29.82 -4.49
CA GLY A 196 12.81 -29.99 -5.35
C GLY A 196 13.80 -28.82 -5.34
N LEU A 197 13.48 -27.73 -4.65
CA LEU A 197 14.34 -26.54 -4.46
C LEU A 197 14.86 -26.41 -3.02
N ASP A 198 14.01 -26.64 -2.01
CA ASP A 198 14.36 -26.50 -0.60
C ASP A 198 13.91 -27.73 0.24
N SER A 199 14.08 -27.64 1.56
CA SER A 199 13.91 -28.72 2.52
C SER A 199 12.46 -28.96 2.95
N HIS A 200 11.58 -27.99 2.68
CA HIS A 200 10.15 -28.06 2.96
C HIS A 200 9.36 -28.00 1.64
N GLU A 201 8.06 -28.21 1.68
CA GLU A 201 7.25 -28.30 0.44
C GLU A 201 6.71 -26.92 0.03
N TRP A 202 6.33 -26.08 0.99
CA TRP A 202 5.87 -24.70 0.74
C TRP A 202 6.49 -23.69 1.69
N GLY A 203 6.69 -22.46 1.22
CA GLY A 203 6.98 -21.27 2.00
C GLY A 203 5.77 -20.32 1.99
N ILE A 204 5.25 -19.98 3.17
CA ILE A 204 4.12 -19.06 3.33
C ILE A 204 4.66 -17.76 3.91
N THR A 205 4.45 -16.66 3.21
CA THR A 205 4.72 -15.30 3.71
C THR A 205 3.39 -14.57 3.84
N LEU A 206 3.06 -14.13 5.04
CA LEU A 206 1.86 -13.36 5.36
C LEU A 206 2.28 -11.93 5.72
N PHE A 207 1.50 -10.95 5.27
CA PHE A 207 1.68 -9.56 5.64
C PHE A 207 0.38 -8.96 6.17
N ALA A 208 0.49 -8.07 7.16
CA ALA A 208 -0.64 -7.35 7.76
C ALA A 208 -0.19 -6.09 8.52
N ASP A 209 -1.07 -5.11 8.64
CA ASP A 209 -0.87 -3.90 9.45
C ASP A 209 -0.79 -4.22 10.96
N ASP A 210 -1.59 -5.19 11.43
CA ASP A 210 -1.59 -5.66 12.82
C ASP A 210 -1.06 -7.11 12.91
N PRO A 211 0.00 -7.38 13.70
CA PRO A 211 0.48 -8.74 13.93
C PRO A 211 -0.54 -9.65 14.63
N VAL A 212 -1.60 -9.11 15.25
CA VAL A 212 -2.72 -9.90 15.77
C VAL A 212 -3.44 -10.62 14.64
N SER A 213 -3.67 -9.99 13.48
CA SER A 213 -4.31 -10.64 12.32
C SER A 213 -3.47 -11.80 11.80
N LEU A 214 -2.13 -11.66 11.78
CA LEU A 214 -1.20 -12.76 11.44
C LEU A 214 -1.31 -13.95 12.40
N LYS A 215 -1.45 -13.67 13.69
CA LYS A 215 -1.66 -14.72 14.71
C LYS A 215 -3.03 -15.37 14.52
N ASP A 216 -4.07 -14.57 14.30
CA ASP A 216 -5.46 -15.04 14.28
C ASP A 216 -5.72 -15.95 13.09
N ILE A 217 -5.30 -15.58 11.87
CA ILE A 217 -5.44 -16.43 10.68
C ILE A 217 -4.73 -17.78 10.85
N VAL A 218 -3.47 -17.78 11.29
CA VAL A 218 -2.70 -19.01 11.49
C VAL A 218 -3.29 -19.86 12.61
N TYR A 219 -3.80 -19.22 13.67
CA TYR A 219 -4.39 -19.93 14.80
C TYR A 219 -5.75 -20.55 14.45
N GLU A 220 -6.59 -19.84 13.71
CA GLU A 220 -7.89 -20.33 13.26
C GLU A 220 -7.73 -21.48 12.25
N MET A 221 -6.86 -21.31 11.25
CA MET A 221 -6.56 -22.38 10.29
C MET A 221 -6.04 -23.65 10.99
N ARG A 222 -5.36 -23.60 12.13
CA ARG A 222 -4.98 -24.84 12.85
C ARG A 222 -6.16 -25.73 13.25
N PHE A 223 -7.39 -25.20 13.29
CA PHE A 223 -8.60 -25.98 13.56
C PHE A 223 -9.31 -26.48 12.30
N ASP A 224 -8.90 -26.02 11.12
CA ASP A 224 -9.31 -26.61 9.85
C ASP A 224 -8.70 -28.01 9.69
N GLU A 225 -9.45 -28.94 9.07
CA GLU A 225 -9.03 -30.34 9.01
C GLU A 225 -7.76 -30.56 8.16
N ALA A 226 -7.57 -29.74 7.12
CA ALA A 226 -6.41 -29.81 6.24
C ALA A 226 -5.12 -29.46 7.00
N SER A 227 -5.16 -28.46 7.87
CA SER A 227 -4.04 -28.06 8.73
C SER A 227 -3.91 -28.95 9.96
N ALA A 228 -5.00 -29.27 10.65
CA ALA A 228 -4.96 -30.05 11.90
C ALA A 228 -4.42 -31.47 11.70
N LYS A 229 -4.80 -32.13 10.61
CA LYS A 229 -4.34 -33.49 10.30
C LYS A 229 -3.02 -33.51 9.55
N TYR A 230 -2.88 -32.65 8.54
CA TYR A 230 -1.79 -32.76 7.56
C TYR A 230 -0.75 -31.65 7.66
N GLY A 231 -1.00 -30.56 8.38
CA GLY A 231 -0.04 -29.47 8.55
C GLY A 231 1.19 -29.88 9.38
N ASP A 232 2.36 -29.52 8.88
CA ASP A 232 3.64 -29.64 9.57
C ASP A 232 4.40 -28.32 9.44
N PHE A 233 4.55 -27.60 10.56
CA PHE A 233 5.06 -26.22 10.62
C PHE A 233 6.32 -26.19 11.52
N PRO A 234 7.52 -26.29 10.94
CA PRO A 234 8.77 -26.46 11.70
C PRO A 234 9.20 -25.21 12.49
N TYR A 235 8.99 -24.00 11.95
CA TYR A 235 9.41 -22.73 12.56
C TYR A 235 8.64 -21.54 11.98
N PHE A 236 8.72 -20.39 12.64
CA PHE A 236 8.08 -19.13 12.23
C PHE A 236 9.06 -17.97 12.45
N TYR A 237 9.15 -17.08 11.47
CA TYR A 237 9.83 -15.80 11.56
C TYR A 237 8.80 -14.68 11.57
N SER A 238 9.04 -13.66 12.40
CA SER A 238 8.19 -12.46 12.45
C SER A 238 9.04 -11.21 12.38
N GLY A 239 8.55 -10.23 11.64
CA GLY A 239 9.31 -9.05 11.29
C GLY A 239 8.44 -7.87 10.91
N ARG A 240 9.08 -6.75 10.60
CA ARG A 240 8.43 -5.55 10.08
C ARG A 240 9.21 -5.03 8.89
N ARG A 241 8.51 -4.72 7.79
CA ARG A 241 9.12 -4.07 6.63
C ARG A 241 9.61 -2.69 7.02
N PHE A 242 10.73 -2.27 6.46
CA PHE A 242 11.18 -0.87 6.57
C PHE A 242 11.87 -0.44 5.27
N PRO A 243 11.85 0.85 4.92
CA PRO A 243 12.57 1.37 3.76
C PRO A 243 14.09 1.14 3.90
N PRO A 244 14.82 0.81 2.81
CA PRO A 244 16.28 0.69 2.86
C PRO A 244 16.98 1.91 3.46
N ALA A 245 16.46 3.13 3.23
CA ALA A 245 17.00 4.37 3.78
C ALA A 245 17.11 4.36 5.33
N ASP A 246 16.26 3.60 6.02
CA ASP A 246 16.20 3.54 7.48
C ASP A 246 17.22 2.55 8.07
N LEU A 247 18.07 1.93 7.24
CA LEU A 247 19.10 1.01 7.71
C LEU A 247 20.02 1.66 8.76
N ALA A 248 20.29 2.96 8.64
CA ALA A 248 21.08 3.69 9.64
C ALA A 248 20.38 3.72 11.02
N ALA A 249 19.07 3.98 11.03
CA ALA A 249 18.26 3.98 12.24
C ALA A 249 18.20 2.58 12.88
N PHE A 250 18.02 1.55 12.06
CA PHE A 250 18.05 0.16 12.49
C PHE A 250 19.37 -0.23 13.17
N PHE A 251 20.52 0.09 12.56
CA PHE A 251 21.85 -0.16 13.16
C PHE A 251 22.16 0.71 14.39
N ALA A 252 21.42 1.81 14.58
CA ALA A 252 21.46 2.64 15.78
C ALA A 252 20.56 2.12 16.91
N GLY A 253 19.75 1.09 16.65
CA GLY A 253 18.79 0.54 17.60
C GLY A 253 17.54 1.42 17.78
N GLN A 254 17.22 2.22 16.77
CA GLN A 254 16.02 3.06 16.73
C GLN A 254 14.83 2.26 16.17
N THR A 255 13.62 2.80 16.30
CA THR A 255 12.43 2.23 15.67
C THR A 255 12.51 2.39 14.16
N VAL A 256 12.10 1.35 13.43
CA VAL A 256 11.93 1.39 11.97
C VAL A 256 10.55 0.82 11.60
N PRO A 257 9.86 1.37 10.59
CA PRO A 257 10.21 2.56 9.80
C PRO A 257 10.38 3.83 10.65
N THR A 258 11.24 4.75 10.22
CA THR A 258 11.35 6.07 10.84
C THR A 258 10.29 6.98 10.24
N ASP A 259 9.44 7.56 11.08
CA ASP A 259 8.54 8.62 10.63
C ASP A 259 9.38 9.78 10.04
N ASP A 260 9.00 10.31 8.88
CA ASP A 260 9.68 11.43 8.20
C ASP A 260 9.91 12.68 9.09
N GLU A 261 9.29 12.74 10.28
CA GLU A 261 9.40 13.83 11.24
C GLU A 261 10.70 13.83 12.10
N GLN A 262 11.49 12.74 12.14
CA GLN A 262 12.62 12.65 13.08
C GLN A 262 13.98 13.15 12.55
N ALA A 263 14.07 13.57 11.30
CA ALA A 263 15.31 14.04 10.68
C ALA A 263 15.87 15.38 11.25
N ASP A 264 15.08 16.12 12.03
CA ASP A 264 15.50 17.43 12.57
C ASP A 264 16.09 17.40 14.00
N SER A 265 16.11 16.25 14.68
CA SER A 265 16.52 16.21 16.10
C SER A 265 18.03 16.02 16.34
N GLU A 266 18.82 15.60 15.35
CA GLU A 266 20.26 15.33 15.54
C GLU A 266 21.20 16.50 15.21
N ARG A 267 20.68 17.71 14.99
CA ARG A 267 21.52 18.89 14.71
C ARG A 267 21.80 19.84 15.88
N SER A 268 21.35 19.54 17.09
CA SER A 268 21.59 20.39 18.27
C SER A 268 22.10 19.63 19.50
N GLN A 269 23.28 19.01 19.39
CA GLN A 269 24.09 18.69 20.58
C GLN A 269 25.57 19.04 20.40
N HIS A 270 25.86 20.30 20.12
CA HIS A 270 27.18 20.86 20.40
C HIS A 270 27.08 22.22 21.09
N GLY A 271 27.20 22.20 22.42
CA GLY A 271 27.81 23.28 23.19
C GLY A 271 26.92 23.95 24.23
N ALA A 272 27.16 23.65 25.51
CA ALA A 272 27.25 24.69 26.53
C ALA A 272 27.89 24.16 27.83
N ASN A 273 29.09 24.65 28.12
CA ASN A 273 29.69 24.67 29.44
C ASN A 273 29.43 26.07 30.05
N SER A 274 29.02 26.08 31.32
CA SER A 274 29.27 27.10 32.37
C SER A 274 29.11 28.60 32.05
N ASP A 275 28.16 29.29 32.70
CA ASP A 275 28.38 30.00 33.98
C ASP A 275 27.28 31.03 34.30
N ALA A 276 27.11 31.28 35.60
CA ALA A 276 26.08 32.11 36.22
C ALA A 276 26.43 33.61 36.31
N ILE A 277 25.42 34.46 36.53
CA ILE A 277 25.26 35.45 37.63
C ILE A 277 24.34 36.63 37.23
N GLY A 278 23.19 36.73 37.92
CA GLY A 278 22.61 37.90 38.63
C GLY A 278 22.44 39.30 38.00
N GLY A 279 21.24 39.87 38.19
CA GLY A 279 21.06 41.34 38.33
C GLY A 279 19.70 41.90 37.88
N GLN A 280 18.95 42.48 38.82
CA GLN A 280 17.67 43.20 38.65
C GLN A 280 17.80 44.52 37.86
N SER A 281 16.76 44.92 37.09
CA SER A 281 15.94 46.15 37.30
C SER A 281 15.18 46.63 36.04
N ASP A 282 13.90 46.93 36.27
CA ASP A 282 13.01 47.96 35.70
C ASP A 282 12.56 48.05 34.23
N GLU A 283 11.30 48.49 34.16
CA GLU A 283 10.32 48.68 33.08
C GLU A 283 10.77 49.47 31.83
N SER A 284 10.25 49.09 30.65
CA SER A 284 9.36 49.94 29.83
C SER A 284 8.93 49.31 28.49
N ASP A 285 7.62 49.40 28.23
CA ASP A 285 6.88 49.59 26.98
C ASP A 285 7.31 48.94 25.62
N ARG A 286 6.35 48.14 25.11
CA ARG A 286 5.74 48.14 23.75
C ARG A 286 6.43 47.49 22.54
N HIS A 287 5.81 46.38 22.14
CA HIS A 287 5.27 46.02 20.81
C HIS A 287 6.17 45.85 19.57
N THR A 288 5.90 44.71 18.90
CA THR A 288 5.96 44.36 17.47
C THR A 288 7.26 43.80 16.85
N GLY A 289 7.12 42.62 16.22
CA GLY A 289 7.83 42.24 14.98
C GLY A 289 8.81 41.05 15.05
N HIS A 290 8.36 39.87 14.62
CA HIS A 290 9.19 38.81 14.00
C HIS A 290 9.47 39.16 12.51
N PRO A 291 10.24 38.39 11.72
CA PRO A 291 11.54 37.73 11.94
C PRO A 291 12.53 37.93 10.75
N SER A 292 13.63 37.18 10.83
CA SER A 292 14.73 36.86 9.88
C SER A 292 14.48 36.86 8.37
N GLU A 293 15.53 37.22 7.61
CA GLU A 293 15.77 36.75 6.24
C GLU A 293 17.12 36.00 6.16
N THR A 294 17.11 34.78 5.61
CA THR A 294 18.23 34.22 4.84
C THR A 294 17.65 33.40 3.70
N ILE A 295 18.07 33.73 2.49
CA ILE A 295 17.62 33.17 1.21
C ILE A 295 18.33 31.83 0.93
N LYS A 296 17.57 30.81 0.52
CA LYS A 296 18.02 29.67 -0.29
C LYS A 296 16.95 29.33 -1.34
N THR A 297 17.42 28.99 -2.53
CA THR A 297 16.64 28.54 -3.71
C THR A 297 16.84 27.04 -3.92
N GLU A 298 15.79 26.23 -3.75
CA GLU A 298 15.60 24.89 -4.34
C GLU A 298 14.10 24.78 -4.68
N GLY A 299 13.76 24.94 -5.96
CA GLY A 299 12.40 25.16 -6.46
C GLY A 299 11.86 23.96 -7.24
N ALA A 300 10.91 23.26 -6.63
CA ALA A 300 9.79 22.55 -7.26
C ALA A 300 8.80 22.10 -6.16
N ASP A 301 9.31 21.50 -5.07
CA ASP A 301 8.49 21.15 -3.88
C ASP A 301 8.35 22.32 -2.89
N ALA A 302 9.40 23.12 -2.75
CA ALA A 302 9.36 24.32 -1.92
C ALA A 302 8.40 25.38 -2.47
N ASP A 303 8.25 25.46 -3.80
CA ASP A 303 7.30 26.39 -4.44
C ASP A 303 5.86 25.95 -4.14
N ALA A 304 5.57 24.65 -4.10
CA ALA A 304 4.26 24.13 -3.70
C ALA A 304 3.96 24.42 -2.22
N ALA A 305 4.94 24.29 -1.32
CA ALA A 305 4.79 24.64 0.09
C ALA A 305 4.58 26.15 0.30
N LEU A 306 5.33 26.99 -0.41
CA LEU A 306 5.22 28.46 -0.34
C LEU A 306 3.89 28.96 -0.90
N ILE A 307 3.38 28.35 -1.98
CA ILE A 307 2.07 28.65 -2.56
C ILE A 307 0.93 28.16 -1.65
N ARG A 308 1.08 26.99 -0.99
CA ARG A 308 0.13 26.50 0.03
C ARG A 308 0.01 27.45 1.21
N ASP A 309 1.12 28.01 1.67
CA ASP A 309 1.14 29.02 2.74
C ASP A 309 0.48 30.34 2.31
N GLU A 310 0.63 30.74 1.05
CA GLU A 310 0.03 31.96 0.50
C GLU A 310 -1.50 31.83 0.31
N LEU A 311 -1.99 30.64 -0.07
CA LEU A 311 -3.42 30.32 -0.17
C LEU A 311 -4.09 30.15 1.20
N ALA A 312 -3.36 29.61 2.20
CA ALA A 312 -3.81 29.57 3.59
C ALA A 312 -3.92 30.98 4.21
N ALA A 313 -3.00 31.88 3.87
CA ALA A 313 -3.02 33.27 4.35
C ALA A 313 -4.21 34.09 3.81
N GLN A 314 -4.75 33.73 2.65
CA GLN A 314 -5.93 34.39 2.06
C GLN A 314 -7.26 33.82 2.58
N ASN A 315 -7.25 32.92 3.57
CA ASN A 315 -8.43 32.16 4.00
C ASN A 315 -9.10 31.41 2.83
N ILE A 316 -8.37 31.08 1.75
CA ILE A 316 -8.88 30.24 0.65
C ILE A 316 -8.71 28.76 1.06
N TYR A 317 -7.71 28.47 1.91
CA TYR A 317 -7.57 27.22 2.68
C TYR A 317 -7.68 27.50 4.18
N ALA A 318 -8.89 27.49 4.73
CA ALA A 318 -9.08 27.53 6.18
C ALA A 318 -8.90 26.13 6.77
N GLY A 319 -7.62 25.74 6.90
CA GLY A 319 -7.16 24.46 7.42
C GLY A 319 -6.16 23.84 6.45
N GLN A 320 -5.23 23.03 6.97
CA GLN A 320 -4.69 21.93 6.17
C GLN A 320 -5.88 21.22 5.47
N PRO A 321 -5.70 20.49 4.37
CA PRO A 321 -6.59 19.37 4.08
C PRO A 321 -6.45 18.34 5.23
N HIS A 322 -6.92 18.71 6.42
CA HIS A 322 -7.26 17.85 7.53
C HIS A 322 -8.73 17.51 7.31
N GLY A 323 -8.90 16.46 6.52
CA GLY A 323 -10.10 15.67 6.37
C GLY A 323 -9.71 14.24 6.05
N GLU A 324 -8.67 13.75 6.74
CA GLU A 324 -8.62 12.44 7.39
C GLU A 324 -7.97 11.43 6.45
N ASP A 325 -7.31 10.43 7.01
CA ASP A 325 -6.61 9.34 6.34
C ASP A 325 -7.59 8.54 5.47
N VAL A 326 -8.21 9.13 4.44
CA VAL A 326 -9.31 8.50 3.68
C VAL A 326 -8.88 8.27 2.24
N HIS A 327 -8.75 7.01 1.91
CA HIS A 327 -8.38 6.49 0.61
C HIS A 327 -9.64 6.15 -0.18
N ALA A 328 -9.69 6.58 -1.44
CA ALA A 328 -10.83 6.40 -2.31
C ALA A 328 -10.48 5.43 -3.44
N THR A 329 -11.34 4.45 -3.63
CA THR A 329 -11.37 3.60 -4.82
C THR A 329 -12.56 4.01 -5.66
N VAL A 330 -12.31 4.35 -6.93
CA VAL A 330 -13.35 4.76 -7.86
C VAL A 330 -13.30 3.88 -9.10
N ILE A 331 -14.41 3.21 -9.37
CA ILE A 331 -14.60 2.41 -10.58
C ILE A 331 -15.68 3.05 -11.43
N TYR A 332 -15.35 3.33 -12.69
CA TYR A 332 -16.30 3.86 -13.66
C TYR A 332 -16.93 2.72 -14.45
N SER A 333 -18.23 2.81 -14.74
CA SER A 333 -18.96 1.79 -15.48
C SER A 333 -20.03 2.41 -16.40
N THR A 334 -20.26 1.72 -17.51
CA THR A 334 -21.35 2.04 -18.46
C THR A 334 -22.65 1.29 -18.15
N ALA A 335 -22.67 0.45 -17.11
CA ALA A 335 -23.89 -0.17 -16.60
C ALA A 335 -24.83 0.89 -16.00
N SER A 336 -26.13 0.58 -15.91
CA SER A 336 -27.08 1.51 -15.30
C SER A 336 -26.83 1.64 -13.79
N PRO A 337 -27.12 2.81 -13.18
CA PRO A 337 -27.01 2.99 -11.74
C PRO A 337 -27.79 1.93 -10.96
N GLU A 338 -28.98 1.53 -11.42
CA GLU A 338 -29.79 0.46 -10.82
C GLU A 338 -29.05 -0.89 -10.81
N THR A 339 -28.37 -1.25 -11.91
CA THR A 339 -27.62 -2.51 -11.99
C THR A 339 -26.42 -2.49 -11.05
N LEU A 340 -25.68 -1.38 -11.03
CA LEU A 340 -24.55 -1.22 -10.11
C LEU A 340 -25.01 -1.20 -8.65
N PHE A 341 -26.18 -0.63 -8.38
CA PHE A 341 -26.76 -0.58 -7.05
C PHE A 341 -27.08 -1.99 -6.52
N ASP A 342 -27.73 -2.84 -7.32
CA ASP A 342 -28.05 -4.21 -6.93
C ASP A 342 -26.79 -5.03 -6.61
N GLU A 343 -25.73 -4.88 -7.42
CA GLU A 343 -24.43 -5.54 -7.19
C GLU A 343 -23.75 -5.01 -5.92
N ILE A 344 -23.80 -3.70 -5.69
CA ILE A 344 -23.23 -3.09 -4.49
C ILE A 344 -24.02 -3.44 -3.25
N GLU A 345 -25.35 -3.56 -3.30
CA GLU A 345 -26.14 -4.00 -2.16
C GLU A 345 -25.71 -5.42 -1.71
N ALA A 346 -25.36 -6.30 -2.65
CA ALA A 346 -24.86 -7.62 -2.36
C ALA A 346 -23.43 -7.61 -1.78
N LEU A 347 -22.57 -6.70 -2.21
CA LEU A 347 -21.17 -6.58 -1.77
C LEU A 347 -21.01 -5.75 -0.48
N ARG A 348 -21.90 -4.80 -0.22
CA ARG A 348 -21.80 -3.82 0.87
C ARG A 348 -21.64 -4.46 2.26
N PRO A 349 -22.34 -5.56 2.61
CA PRO A 349 -22.08 -6.24 3.88
C PRO A 349 -20.63 -6.67 4.06
N ASN A 350 -19.91 -7.00 2.97
CA ASN A 350 -18.49 -7.36 3.06
C ASN A 350 -17.63 -6.16 3.43
N PHE A 351 -18.02 -4.93 3.04
CA PHE A 351 -17.26 -3.72 3.34
C PHE A 351 -17.64 -3.13 4.71
N GLU A 352 -18.92 -3.11 5.06
CA GLU A 352 -19.42 -2.50 6.31
C GLU A 352 -18.95 -3.22 7.59
N HIS A 353 -18.35 -4.40 7.47
CA HIS A 353 -17.80 -5.13 8.63
C HIS A 353 -16.44 -4.57 9.09
N TYR A 354 -15.76 -3.78 8.26
CA TYR A 354 -14.48 -3.18 8.61
C TYR A 354 -14.67 -1.84 9.31
N GLU A 355 -13.99 -1.63 10.44
CA GLU A 355 -14.04 -0.34 11.16
C GLU A 355 -13.45 0.81 10.33
N THR A 356 -12.54 0.49 9.39
CA THR A 356 -11.93 1.44 8.45
C THR A 356 -12.82 1.74 7.25
N HIS A 357 -13.96 1.07 7.06
CA HIS A 357 -14.88 1.38 5.97
C HIS A 357 -15.64 2.65 6.28
N VAL A 358 -15.51 3.65 5.40
CA VAL A 358 -16.22 4.92 5.55
C VAL A 358 -17.53 4.90 4.78
N LYS A 359 -17.50 4.49 3.50
CA LYS A 359 -18.67 4.46 2.62
C LYS A 359 -18.40 3.66 1.35
N THR A 360 -19.39 2.96 0.82
CA THR A 360 -19.42 2.54 -0.59
C THR A 360 -20.75 2.99 -1.19
N ALA A 361 -20.70 3.77 -2.28
CA ALA A 361 -21.89 4.34 -2.89
C ALA A 361 -21.81 4.34 -4.41
N VAL A 362 -22.98 4.27 -5.04
CA VAL A 362 -23.15 4.36 -6.50
C VAL A 362 -23.50 5.80 -6.84
N TYR A 363 -22.79 6.34 -7.82
CA TYR A 363 -22.96 7.68 -8.34
C TYR A 363 -23.39 7.64 -9.80
N GLU A 364 -24.40 8.44 -10.13
CA GLU A 364 -24.91 8.62 -11.48
C GLU A 364 -24.33 9.91 -12.09
N GLY A 365 -23.76 9.81 -13.29
CA GLY A 365 -23.34 10.94 -14.10
C GLY A 365 -23.93 10.87 -15.51
N ASP A 366 -23.83 11.95 -16.27
CA ASP A 366 -24.47 12.08 -17.59
C ASP A 366 -23.96 11.08 -18.64
N THR A 367 -22.68 10.69 -18.54
CA THR A 367 -22.01 9.82 -19.52
C THR A 367 -21.75 8.42 -18.99
N GLN A 368 -21.52 8.29 -17.69
CA GLN A 368 -21.14 7.05 -17.03
C GLN A 368 -21.50 7.12 -15.54
N SER A 369 -21.73 5.96 -14.95
CA SER A 369 -21.87 5.82 -13.51
C SER A 369 -20.51 5.53 -12.89
N ALA A 370 -20.37 5.83 -11.60
CA ALA A 370 -19.20 5.43 -10.83
C ALA A 370 -19.63 4.73 -9.55
N VAL A 371 -18.82 3.79 -9.09
CA VAL A 371 -18.88 3.31 -7.71
C VAL A 371 -17.68 3.85 -6.97
N VAL A 372 -17.94 4.54 -5.87
CA VAL A 372 -16.90 5.10 -5.00
C VAL A 372 -16.95 4.34 -3.69
N SER A 373 -15.78 3.85 -3.26
CA SER A 373 -15.57 3.32 -1.92
C SER A 373 -14.51 4.12 -1.19
N LEU A 374 -14.84 4.62 -0.01
CA LEU A 374 -13.99 5.42 0.87
C LEU A 374 -13.59 4.59 2.09
N TRP A 375 -12.31 4.66 2.46
CA TRP A 375 -11.68 3.82 3.49
C TRP A 375 -10.67 4.62 4.31
N GLU A 376 -10.51 4.32 5.58
CA GLU A 376 -9.52 4.96 6.45
C GLU A 376 -8.06 4.52 6.17
N THR A 377 -7.84 3.56 5.28
CA THR A 377 -6.48 3.08 4.93
C THR A 377 -6.34 2.76 3.44
N ALA A 378 -5.12 2.95 2.91
CA ALA A 378 -4.79 2.68 1.52
C ALA A 378 -4.99 1.20 1.16
N SER A 379 -4.54 0.32 2.06
CA SER A 379 -4.61 -1.14 1.92
C SER A 379 -6.05 -1.64 1.78
N ALA A 380 -6.98 -1.09 2.58
CA ALA A 380 -8.40 -1.43 2.51
C ALA A 380 -9.04 -0.91 1.21
N ALA A 381 -8.67 0.30 0.77
CA ALA A 381 -9.14 0.83 -0.51
C ALA A 381 -8.66 0.00 -1.70
N GLU A 382 -7.38 -0.37 -1.75
CA GLU A 382 -6.81 -1.20 -2.82
C GLU A 382 -7.45 -2.60 -2.86
N THR A 383 -7.72 -3.18 -1.70
CA THR A 383 -8.44 -4.44 -1.61
C THR A 383 -9.86 -4.31 -2.16
N ALA A 384 -10.59 -3.26 -1.75
CA ALA A 384 -11.93 -2.99 -2.27
C ALA A 384 -11.93 -2.79 -3.79
N ALA A 385 -10.87 -2.22 -4.36
CA ALA A 385 -10.72 -2.08 -5.81
C ALA A 385 -10.75 -3.41 -6.54
N GLY A 386 -10.20 -4.48 -5.95
CA GLY A 386 -10.33 -5.83 -6.47
C GLY A 386 -11.78 -6.27 -6.64
N PHE A 387 -12.59 -6.16 -5.58
CA PHE A 387 -14.00 -6.55 -5.62
C PHE A 387 -14.83 -5.66 -6.54
N LEU A 388 -14.57 -4.35 -6.53
CA LEU A 388 -15.30 -3.39 -7.36
C LEU A 388 -14.93 -3.50 -8.85
N SER A 389 -13.76 -4.05 -9.17
CA SER A 389 -13.37 -4.32 -10.57
C SER A 389 -14.20 -5.41 -11.24
N GLU A 390 -14.90 -6.25 -10.46
CA GLU A 390 -15.79 -7.31 -10.96
C GLU A 390 -17.18 -6.79 -11.34
N LEU A 391 -17.47 -5.51 -11.11
CA LEU A 391 -18.75 -4.90 -11.45
C LEU A 391 -19.01 -4.98 -12.97
N PRO A 392 -20.29 -5.02 -13.39
CA PRO A 392 -20.64 -5.10 -14.79
C PRO A 392 -20.20 -3.84 -15.55
N ALA A 393 -19.70 -4.03 -16.78
CA ALA A 393 -19.41 -2.99 -17.76
C ALA A 393 -18.45 -1.88 -17.28
N VAL A 394 -17.49 -2.24 -16.41
CA VAL A 394 -16.40 -1.37 -15.96
C VAL A 394 -15.59 -0.88 -17.15
N VAL A 395 -15.31 0.41 -17.17
CA VAL A 395 -14.51 1.08 -18.20
C VAL A 395 -13.20 1.59 -17.62
N GLU A 396 -12.11 1.25 -18.29
CA GLU A 396 -10.81 1.83 -18.01
C GLU A 396 -10.77 3.25 -18.62
N ARG A 397 -10.43 4.26 -17.82
CA ARG A 397 -10.25 5.63 -18.35
C ARG A 397 -8.85 5.73 -18.96
N GLU A 398 -8.79 6.12 -20.23
CA GLU A 398 -7.53 6.25 -20.99
C GLU A 398 -6.53 7.17 -20.27
N ARG A 399 -5.34 6.64 -19.98
CA ARG A 399 -4.19 7.39 -19.44
C ARG A 399 -3.27 7.80 -20.58
N GLU A 400 -3.51 8.95 -21.22
CA GLU A 400 -2.60 9.43 -22.29
C GLU A 400 -1.36 10.18 -21.75
N SER A 401 -1.41 10.80 -20.56
CA SER A 401 -0.42 11.79 -20.11
C SER A 401 0.33 11.47 -18.81
N GLY A 402 0.00 10.38 -18.10
CA GLY A 402 0.75 9.90 -16.93
C GLY A 402 0.35 10.51 -15.58
N PHE A 403 -0.60 11.45 -15.53
CA PHE A 403 -1.26 11.88 -14.28
C PHE A 403 -2.73 11.41 -14.23
N GLY A 404 -3.17 11.01 -13.04
CA GLY A 404 -4.48 10.39 -12.79
C GLY A 404 -5.65 11.37 -12.62
N THR A 405 -6.79 10.84 -12.20
CA THR A 405 -8.02 11.63 -11.99
C THR A 405 -8.03 12.27 -10.61
N MET A 406 -8.42 13.53 -10.51
CA MET A 406 -8.74 14.18 -9.23
C MET A 406 -10.19 13.88 -8.85
N GLY A 407 -10.40 13.36 -7.66
CA GLY A 407 -11.71 13.17 -7.06
C GLY A 407 -12.03 14.24 -6.01
N LEU A 408 -13.19 14.90 -6.14
CA LEU A 408 -13.64 15.94 -5.21
C LEU A 408 -15.04 15.59 -4.68
N PHE A 409 -15.15 15.35 -3.38
CA PHE A 409 -16.37 14.92 -2.70
C PHE A 409 -17.00 16.07 -1.92
N TYR A 410 -18.32 16.23 -2.09
CA TYR A 410 -19.10 17.32 -1.50
C TYR A 410 -20.39 16.78 -0.89
N THR A 411 -20.69 17.18 0.34
CA THR A 411 -22.04 17.05 0.91
C THR A 411 -22.70 18.42 0.89
N VAL A 412 -23.78 18.60 0.14
CA VAL A 412 -24.46 19.88 -0.08
C VAL A 412 -25.67 20.01 0.86
N VAL A 413 -25.90 21.21 1.40
CA VAL A 413 -27.13 21.50 2.14
C VAL A 413 -28.33 21.36 1.19
N PRO A 414 -29.40 20.63 1.54
CA PRO A 414 -30.50 20.33 0.61
C PRO A 414 -31.11 21.54 -0.10
N GLU A 415 -31.16 22.71 0.57
CA GLU A 415 -31.73 23.95 0.03
C GLU A 415 -30.86 24.59 -1.07
N HIS A 416 -29.59 24.20 -1.18
CA HIS A 416 -28.59 24.77 -2.09
C HIS A 416 -28.13 23.78 -3.17
N ARG A 417 -28.83 22.67 -3.36
CA ARG A 417 -28.49 21.66 -4.37
C ARG A 417 -28.42 22.26 -5.77
N ASP A 418 -29.46 22.99 -6.17
CA ASP A 418 -29.54 23.59 -7.51
C ASP A 418 -28.47 24.70 -7.68
N ASP A 419 -28.16 25.42 -6.60
CA ASP A 419 -27.10 26.43 -6.59
C ASP A 419 -25.72 25.78 -6.82
N PHE A 420 -25.45 24.62 -6.18
CA PHE A 420 -24.20 23.87 -6.36
C PHE A 420 -24.05 23.33 -7.78
N VAL A 421 -25.11 22.72 -8.34
CA VAL A 421 -25.10 22.20 -9.72
C VAL A 421 -24.88 23.33 -10.72
N GLY A 422 -25.57 24.46 -10.57
CA GLY A 422 -25.37 25.63 -11.43
C GLY A 422 -23.95 26.21 -11.33
N THR A 423 -23.39 26.24 -10.11
CA THR A 423 -22.00 26.68 -9.90
C THR A 423 -21.00 25.75 -10.60
N PHE A 424 -21.24 24.44 -10.56
CA PHE A 424 -20.40 23.47 -11.28
C PHE A 424 -20.43 23.70 -12.80
N GLU A 425 -21.60 23.97 -13.39
CA GLU A 425 -21.72 24.28 -14.83
C GLU A 425 -20.93 25.56 -15.21
N ASP A 426 -21.01 26.59 -14.36
CA ASP A 426 -20.30 27.86 -14.55
C ASP A 426 -18.77 27.68 -14.47
N VAL A 427 -18.29 26.85 -13.55
CA VAL A 427 -16.86 26.53 -13.38
C VAL A 427 -16.37 25.59 -14.48
N GLY A 428 -17.19 24.61 -14.88
CA GLY A 428 -16.88 23.68 -15.97
C GLY A 428 -16.57 24.42 -17.28
N SER A 429 -17.34 25.47 -17.57
CA SER A 429 -17.11 26.33 -18.74
C SER A 429 -15.75 27.05 -18.71
N GLN A 430 -15.22 27.32 -17.51
CA GLN A 430 -13.90 27.96 -17.35
C GLN A 430 -12.78 26.92 -17.44
N LEU A 431 -13.02 25.70 -16.94
CA LEU A 431 -12.08 24.58 -17.00
C LEU A 431 -11.79 24.15 -18.45
N GLU A 432 -12.79 24.18 -19.34
CA GLU A 432 -12.62 23.84 -20.77
C GLU A 432 -11.55 24.69 -21.48
N GLU A 433 -11.28 25.91 -21.00
CA GLU A 433 -10.28 26.81 -21.58
C GLU A 433 -8.89 26.68 -20.92
N MET A 434 -8.74 25.82 -19.91
CA MET A 434 -7.49 25.66 -19.17
C MET A 434 -6.53 24.69 -19.83
N ASP A 435 -5.28 25.15 -19.99
CA ASP A 435 -4.18 24.28 -20.42
C ASP A 435 -4.00 23.14 -19.41
N GLY A 436 -3.99 21.90 -19.91
CA GLY A 436 -3.81 20.70 -19.11
C GLY A 436 -5.09 20.14 -18.49
N HIS A 437 -6.27 20.74 -18.67
CA HIS A 437 -7.55 20.13 -18.31
C HIS A 437 -8.09 19.30 -19.48
N HIS A 438 -8.61 18.11 -19.20
CA HIS A 438 -9.23 17.24 -20.22
C HIS A 438 -10.75 17.21 -20.11
N ASP A 439 -11.25 16.86 -18.92
CA ASP A 439 -12.68 16.68 -18.68
C ASP A 439 -13.01 16.81 -17.19
N SER A 440 -14.22 17.27 -16.87
CA SER A 440 -14.77 17.28 -15.52
C SER A 440 -16.23 16.83 -15.55
N THR A 441 -16.56 15.78 -14.81
CA THR A 441 -17.92 15.26 -14.70
C THR A 441 -18.40 15.39 -13.26
N LEU A 442 -19.61 15.91 -13.06
CA LEU A 442 -20.33 15.84 -11.79
C LEU A 442 -21.15 14.54 -11.74
N LEU A 443 -21.00 13.79 -10.66
CA LEU A 443 -21.76 12.59 -10.39
C LEU A 443 -22.51 12.73 -9.06
N VAL A 444 -23.73 12.23 -9.01
CA VAL A 444 -24.65 12.37 -7.86
C VAL A 444 -24.91 10.99 -7.26
N ASN A 445 -24.80 10.85 -5.94
CA ASN A 445 -25.08 9.58 -5.27
C ASN A 445 -26.57 9.21 -5.43
N VAL A 446 -26.82 7.96 -5.83
CA VAL A 446 -28.16 7.40 -6.08
C VAL A 446 -28.99 7.29 -4.79
N GLU A 447 -28.35 7.11 -3.64
CA GLU A 447 -29.00 7.00 -2.33
C GLU A 447 -29.20 8.34 -1.64
N ASP A 448 -28.34 9.31 -1.93
CA ASP A 448 -28.32 10.63 -1.29
C ASP A 448 -27.94 11.71 -2.31
N GLU A 449 -28.94 12.41 -2.85
CA GLU A 449 -28.74 13.42 -3.90
C GLU A 449 -27.96 14.67 -3.42
N GLN A 450 -27.68 14.78 -2.11
CA GLN A 450 -26.84 15.80 -1.51
C GLN A 450 -25.36 15.41 -1.48
N ASP A 451 -25.04 14.14 -1.64
CA ASP A 451 -23.68 13.60 -1.72
C ASP A 451 -23.23 13.54 -3.19
N MET A 452 -22.24 14.36 -3.53
CA MET A 452 -21.78 14.57 -4.90
C MET A 452 -20.29 14.33 -5.03
N PHE A 453 -19.91 13.81 -6.20
CA PHE A 453 -18.55 13.49 -6.57
C PHE A 453 -18.22 14.15 -7.90
N ILE A 454 -17.22 15.02 -7.92
CA ILE A 454 -16.66 15.58 -9.15
C ILE A 454 -15.40 14.80 -9.51
N SER A 455 -15.41 14.23 -10.71
CA SER A 455 -14.27 13.57 -11.32
C SER A 455 -13.64 14.52 -12.34
N SER A 456 -12.36 14.85 -12.17
CA SER A 456 -11.66 15.81 -13.04
C SER A 456 -10.32 15.27 -13.54
N GLN A 457 -10.07 15.36 -14.85
CA GLN A 457 -8.89 14.81 -15.52
C GLN A 457 -7.92 15.90 -15.98
N TRP A 458 -6.63 15.65 -15.78
CA TRP A 458 -5.56 16.62 -16.02
C TRP A 458 -4.31 15.98 -16.63
N ASP A 459 -3.56 16.74 -17.41
CA ASP A 459 -2.25 16.35 -17.98
C ASP A 459 -1.20 16.08 -16.89
N SER A 460 -1.22 16.90 -15.82
CA SER A 460 -0.31 16.75 -14.70
C SER A 460 -0.89 17.27 -13.38
N LYS A 461 -0.28 16.83 -12.27
CA LYS A 461 -0.58 17.37 -10.93
C LYS A 461 -0.39 18.88 -10.87
N ALA A 462 0.61 19.40 -11.57
CA ALA A 462 0.92 20.82 -11.58
C ALA A 462 -0.18 21.63 -12.27
N ASP A 463 -0.79 21.10 -13.32
CA ASP A 463 -1.89 21.76 -14.04
C ASP A 463 -3.16 21.82 -13.18
N ALA A 464 -3.50 20.71 -12.52
CA ALA A 464 -4.60 20.68 -11.54
C ALA A 464 -4.39 21.67 -10.40
N MET A 465 -3.17 21.74 -9.84
CA MET A 465 -2.84 22.68 -8.77
C MET A 465 -2.85 24.15 -9.23
N THR A 466 -2.57 24.40 -10.51
CA THR A 466 -2.67 25.76 -11.10
C THR A 466 -4.11 26.25 -11.08
N PHE A 467 -5.08 25.38 -11.37
CA PHE A 467 -6.51 25.71 -11.23
C PHE A 467 -6.90 26.03 -9.79
N PHE A 468 -6.50 25.19 -8.83
CA PHE A 468 -6.81 25.43 -7.41
C PHE A 468 -6.19 26.72 -6.84
N GLY A 469 -5.09 27.19 -7.45
CA GLY A 469 -4.45 28.47 -7.13
C GLY A 469 -5.03 29.68 -7.87
N SER A 470 -6.02 29.50 -8.75
CA SER A 470 -6.57 30.58 -9.58
C SER A 470 -7.59 31.43 -8.83
N ASP A 471 -7.66 32.73 -9.19
CA ASP A 471 -8.68 33.66 -8.68
C ASP A 471 -10.11 33.15 -8.99
N ALA A 472 -10.29 32.46 -10.12
CA ALA A 472 -11.54 31.84 -10.55
C ALA A 472 -12.02 30.75 -9.58
N PHE A 473 -11.12 29.87 -9.14
CA PHE A 473 -11.43 28.85 -8.14
C PHE A 473 -11.68 29.49 -6.76
N ALA A 474 -10.88 30.49 -6.38
CA ALA A 474 -11.07 31.20 -5.12
C ALA A 474 -12.44 31.87 -5.00
N GLU A 475 -12.91 32.53 -6.06
CA GLU A 475 -14.27 33.13 -6.12
C GLU A 475 -15.38 32.07 -5.98
N THR A 476 -15.15 30.85 -6.46
CA THR A 476 -16.08 29.72 -6.35
C THR A 476 -16.10 29.13 -4.93
N VAL A 477 -14.95 28.99 -4.28
CA VAL A 477 -14.82 28.44 -2.92
C VAL A 477 -15.48 29.35 -1.87
N ASP A 478 -15.37 30.67 -2.05
CA ASP A 478 -16.02 31.63 -1.15
C ASP A 478 -17.56 31.54 -1.21
N TYR A 479 -18.13 31.15 -2.36
CA TYR A 479 -19.56 30.83 -2.48
C TYR A 479 -19.91 29.45 -1.91
N GLY A 480 -19.00 28.47 -2.07
CA GLY A 480 -19.15 27.09 -1.58
C GLY A 480 -19.31 26.95 -0.06
N ARG A 481 -18.76 27.86 0.74
CA ARG A 481 -18.74 27.76 2.21
C ARG A 481 -20.11 27.76 2.88
N ASP A 482 -21.07 28.45 2.29
CA ASP A 482 -22.40 28.61 2.87
C ASP A 482 -23.39 27.53 2.38
N ILE A 483 -23.01 26.75 1.36
CA ILE A 483 -23.87 25.76 0.70
C ILE A 483 -23.51 24.31 1.02
N LEU A 484 -22.31 24.06 1.58
CA LEU A 484 -21.86 22.71 1.94
C LEU A 484 -22.27 22.35 3.38
N ALA A 485 -22.79 21.13 3.56
CA ALA A 485 -23.15 20.57 4.86
C ALA A 485 -21.93 20.05 5.63
N ASP A 486 -20.92 19.57 4.89
CA ASP A 486 -19.67 19.05 5.43
C ASP A 486 -18.46 19.69 4.74
N ARG A 487 -17.27 19.50 5.33
CA ARG A 487 -16.02 19.90 4.67
C ARG A 487 -15.79 19.02 3.44
N PRO A 488 -15.45 19.60 2.28
CA PRO A 488 -15.20 18.81 1.08
C PRO A 488 -13.93 17.97 1.24
N ARG A 489 -13.94 16.77 0.64
CA ARG A 489 -12.79 15.84 0.66
C ARG A 489 -12.21 15.74 -0.75
N HIS A 490 -10.91 15.94 -0.88
CA HIS A 490 -10.24 15.90 -2.18
C HIS A 490 -9.22 14.76 -2.16
N VAL A 491 -9.27 13.89 -3.17
CA VAL A 491 -8.44 12.68 -3.26
C VAL A 491 -7.80 12.60 -4.64
N PHE A 492 -6.52 12.27 -4.68
CA PHE A 492 -5.82 11.94 -5.92
C PHE A 492 -6.05 10.46 -6.22
N LEU A 493 -6.62 10.16 -7.39
CA LEU A 493 -6.87 8.78 -7.83
C LEU A 493 -5.73 8.41 -8.79
N GLU A 494 -4.81 7.56 -8.32
CA GLU A 494 -3.63 7.13 -9.08
C GLU A 494 -3.89 6.03 -10.10
#